data_AF-A0A8K1FW12-F1
#
_entry.id   AF-A0A8K1FW12-F1
#
_cell.length_a   1.000
_cell.length_b   1.000
_cell.length_c   1.000
_cell.angle_alpha   90.00
_cell.angle_beta   90.00
_cell.angle_gamma   90.00
#
_symmetry.space_group_name_H-M   'P 1'
#
loop_
_entity.id
_entity.type
_entity.pdbx_description
1 polymer ?
#
loop_
_entity_poly.entity_id
_entity_poly.type
_entity_poly.pdbx_seq_one_letter_code
_entity_poly.pdbx_strand_id
1 'polypeptide(L)'
;MAIAMRLRNQLQAVYKMDPLRNEASGRDSEVSPQEEVKVKMKELNEHIVCFLCAGYFIDATTITECLHTFCKSCIVKYLQTSKYCPMCNTKIHETQPLLNLKLDRVMQDIVYKLVPGLQH
;
A
#
# COMPACT_ATOMS: atom_id res chain seq x y z
N MET A 1 20.22 -20.93 -5.16
CA MET A 1 19.28 -20.29 -6.11
C MET A 1 17.83 -20.75 -5.89
N ALA A 2 17.31 -20.74 -4.66
CA ALA A 2 15.96 -21.23 -4.35
C ALA A 2 14.94 -20.12 -4.02
N ILE A 3 15.40 -18.89 -3.82
CA ILE A 3 14.55 -17.75 -3.42
C ILE A 3 13.81 -17.16 -4.64
N ALA A 4 14.42 -17.17 -5.83
CA ALA A 4 13.82 -16.68 -7.08
C ALA A 4 12.72 -17.60 -7.68
N MET A 5 12.57 -18.83 -7.17
CA MET A 5 11.53 -19.77 -7.63
C MET A 5 10.21 -19.63 -6.85
N ARG A 6 10.27 -19.17 -5.59
CA ARG A 6 9.06 -18.96 -4.77
C ARG A 6 8.28 -17.69 -5.15
N LEU A 7 8.99 -16.61 -5.53
CA LEU A 7 8.36 -15.39 -6.05
C LEU A 7 7.68 -15.60 -7.40
N ARG A 8 8.21 -16.50 -8.25
CA ARG A 8 7.59 -16.84 -9.54
C ARG A 8 6.23 -17.51 -9.37
N ASN A 9 6.09 -18.43 -8.41
CA ASN A 9 4.81 -19.10 -8.14
C ASN A 9 3.78 -18.17 -7.48
N GLN A 10 4.20 -17.19 -6.68
CA GLN A 10 3.26 -16.21 -6.10
C GLN A 10 2.77 -15.18 -7.12
N LEU A 11 3.61 -14.74 -8.07
CA LEU A 11 3.18 -13.83 -9.13
C LEU A 11 2.24 -14.53 -10.15
N GLN A 12 2.44 -15.81 -10.43
CA GLN A 12 1.57 -16.57 -11.34
C GLN A 12 0.15 -16.78 -10.81
N ALA A 13 -0.04 -16.80 -9.49
CA ALA A 13 -1.39 -16.89 -8.89
C ALA A 13 -2.19 -15.58 -9.06
N VAL A 14 -1.50 -14.44 -9.14
CA VAL A 14 -2.11 -13.11 -9.24
C VAL A 14 -2.31 -12.69 -10.70
N TYR A 15 -1.39 -13.07 -11.60
CA TYR A 15 -1.43 -12.72 -13.03
C TYR A 15 -1.83 -13.91 -13.90
N LYS A 16 -3.03 -14.47 -13.70
CA LYS A 16 -3.70 -15.28 -14.74
C LYS A 16 -4.03 -14.39 -15.94
N MET A 17 -3.03 -14.03 -16.73
CA MET A 17 -3.18 -13.51 -18.08
C MET A 17 -3.03 -14.72 -19.00
N ASP A 18 -4.16 -15.24 -19.49
CA ASP A 18 -4.17 -16.25 -20.55
C ASP A 18 -3.64 -15.61 -21.85
N PRO A 19 -2.47 -16.00 -22.38
CA PRO A 19 -1.87 -15.31 -23.54
C PRO A 19 -2.41 -15.79 -24.89
N LEU A 20 -3.40 -16.67 -24.96
CA LEU A 20 -3.85 -17.29 -26.21
C LEU A 20 -5.38 -17.35 -26.32
N ARG A 21 -6.03 -16.24 -26.68
CA ARG A 21 -7.29 -16.34 -27.44
C ARG A 21 -7.38 -15.23 -28.48
N ASN A 22 -6.93 -15.54 -29.69
CA ASN A 22 -7.31 -14.80 -30.88
C ASN A 22 -8.24 -15.66 -31.74
N GLU A 23 -9.06 -14.97 -32.53
CA GLU A 23 -9.83 -15.43 -33.71
C GLU A 23 -11.38 -15.55 -33.56
N ALA A 24 -12.04 -14.52 -34.10
CA ALA A 24 -13.25 -14.51 -34.92
C ALA A 24 -14.52 -15.29 -34.49
N SER A 25 -15.57 -14.54 -34.08
CA SER A 25 -16.94 -14.58 -34.64
C SER A 25 -17.90 -13.82 -33.71
N GLY A 26 -18.82 -13.04 -34.28
CA GLY A 26 -19.83 -12.32 -33.51
C GLY A 26 -20.81 -13.24 -32.80
N ARG A 27 -21.04 -12.97 -31.51
CA ARG A 27 -22.30 -13.09 -30.74
C ARG A 27 -22.02 -12.74 -29.28
N ASP A 28 -22.85 -11.86 -28.73
CA ASP A 28 -23.09 -11.51 -27.32
C ASP A 28 -22.14 -12.15 -26.30
N SER A 29 -21.12 -11.40 -25.83
CA SER A 29 -20.24 -11.86 -24.76
C SER A 29 -20.89 -11.58 -23.41
N GLU A 30 -21.50 -12.62 -22.84
CA GLU A 30 -21.83 -12.71 -21.42
C GLU A 30 -20.60 -12.32 -20.58
N VAL A 31 -20.75 -11.26 -19.77
CA VAL A 31 -19.77 -10.92 -18.74
C VAL A 31 -19.75 -12.08 -17.74
N SER A 32 -18.65 -12.85 -17.73
CA SER A 32 -18.43 -13.89 -16.72
C SER A 32 -18.55 -13.28 -15.32
N PRO A 33 -19.27 -13.90 -14.36
CA PRO A 33 -19.37 -13.39 -13.01
C PRO A 33 -17.98 -13.12 -12.45
N GLN A 34 -17.72 -11.87 -12.08
CA GLN A 34 -16.47 -11.50 -11.40
C GLN A 34 -16.42 -12.29 -10.10
N GLU A 35 -15.48 -13.24 -9.97
CA GLU A 35 -15.28 -13.97 -8.72
C GLU A 35 -14.94 -12.97 -7.61
N GLU A 36 -15.81 -12.87 -6.60
CA GLU A 36 -15.56 -12.02 -5.43
C GLU A 36 -14.31 -12.51 -4.68
N VAL A 37 -13.25 -11.71 -4.73
CA VAL A 37 -12.02 -11.99 -3.97
C VAL A 37 -12.26 -11.64 -2.49
N LYS A 38 -12.32 -12.67 -1.63
CA LYS A 38 -12.43 -12.51 -0.18
C LYS A 38 -11.04 -12.48 0.45
N VAL A 39 -10.66 -11.34 1.01
CA VAL A 39 -9.39 -11.16 1.74
C VAL A 39 -9.69 -10.93 3.23
N LYS A 40 -8.89 -11.52 4.12
CA LYS A 40 -9.03 -11.30 5.56
C LYS A 40 -8.40 -9.95 5.91
N MET A 41 -9.17 -9.08 6.59
CA MET A 41 -8.67 -7.76 7.02
C MET A 41 -7.38 -7.80 7.83
N LYS A 42 -7.16 -8.86 8.63
CA LYS A 42 -5.93 -9.02 9.39
C LYS A 42 -4.67 -9.05 8.50
N GLU A 43 -4.77 -9.61 7.31
CA GLU A 43 -3.67 -9.69 6.34
C GLU A 43 -3.40 -8.31 5.72
N LEU A 44 -4.44 -7.49 5.55
CA LEU A 44 -4.31 -6.14 5.02
C LEU A 44 -3.73 -5.16 6.05
N ASN A 45 -4.07 -5.33 7.33
CA ASN A 45 -3.69 -4.41 8.41
C ASN A 45 -2.18 -4.16 8.48
N GLU A 46 -1.35 -5.15 8.17
CA GLU A 46 0.13 -5.02 8.13
C GLU A 46 0.61 -3.97 7.13
N HIS A 47 -0.23 -3.60 6.16
CA HIS A 47 0.10 -2.67 5.09
C HIS A 47 -0.59 -1.31 5.20
N ILE A 48 -1.64 -1.18 6.03
CA ILE A 48 -2.50 0.02 6.08
C ILE A 48 -2.61 0.66 7.48
N VAL A 49 -1.86 0.14 8.45
CA VAL A 49 -1.83 0.63 9.84
C VAL A 49 -0.56 1.45 10.09
N CYS A 50 -0.72 2.58 10.75
CA CYS A 50 0.37 3.44 11.16
C CYS A 50 1.13 2.87 12.35
N PHE A 51 2.44 2.70 12.20
CA PHE A 51 3.33 2.22 13.24
C PHE A 51 3.35 3.10 14.51
N LEU A 52 3.10 4.41 14.38
CA LEU A 52 3.19 5.37 15.50
C LEU A 52 1.93 5.37 16.40
N CYS A 53 0.74 5.14 15.83
CA CYS A 53 -0.52 5.19 16.59
C CYS A 53 -1.29 3.87 16.63
N ALA A 54 -0.82 2.84 15.90
CA ALA A 54 -1.48 1.56 15.72
C ALA A 54 -2.92 1.63 15.15
N GLY A 55 -3.32 2.77 14.57
CA GLY A 55 -4.56 2.95 13.83
C GLY A 55 -4.34 2.99 12.32
N TYR A 56 -5.42 2.97 11.53
CA TYR A 56 -5.35 3.12 10.08
C TYR A 56 -4.74 4.46 9.66
N PHE A 57 -4.13 4.51 8.48
CA PHE A 57 -3.60 5.78 7.95
C PHE A 57 -4.69 6.83 7.77
N ILE A 58 -4.47 8.00 8.38
CA ILE A 58 -5.24 9.22 8.18
C ILE A 58 -4.28 10.31 7.69
N ASP A 59 -4.60 10.92 6.56
CA ASP A 59 -3.68 11.73 5.77
C ASP A 59 -2.32 11.02 5.60
N ALA A 60 -2.33 9.84 4.96
CA ALA A 60 -1.17 9.02 4.70
C ALA A 60 -0.02 9.91 4.18
N THR A 61 1.11 9.86 4.88
CA THR A 61 2.29 10.69 4.63
C THR A 61 3.51 9.80 4.59
N THR A 62 4.18 9.80 3.45
CA THR A 62 5.31 8.92 3.15
C THR A 62 6.61 9.71 3.23
N ILE A 63 7.62 9.12 3.87
CA ILE A 63 8.99 9.64 3.87
C ILE A 63 9.65 9.26 2.55
N THR A 64 10.14 10.23 1.78
CA THR A 64 10.70 9.97 0.44
C THR A 64 11.96 9.13 0.45
N GLU A 65 12.80 9.27 1.48
CA GLU A 65 14.10 8.59 1.57
C GLU A 65 14.01 7.08 1.80
N CYS A 66 12.92 6.60 2.41
CA CYS A 66 12.78 5.19 2.78
C CYS A 66 11.40 4.57 2.48
N LEU A 67 10.48 5.36 1.92
CA LEU A 67 9.12 4.94 1.53
C LEU A 67 8.26 4.36 2.66
N HIS A 68 8.58 4.67 3.92
CA HIS A 68 7.71 4.33 5.04
C HIS A 68 6.61 5.38 5.23
N THR A 69 5.39 4.89 5.44
CA THR A 69 4.16 5.70 5.51
C THR A 69 3.61 5.75 6.93
N PHE A 70 3.08 6.92 7.30
CA PHE A 70 2.50 7.21 8.62
C PHE A 70 1.28 8.12 8.46
N CYS A 71 0.49 8.33 9.53
CA CYS A 71 -0.46 9.44 9.54
C CYS A 71 0.30 10.77 9.56
N LYS A 72 -0.19 11.78 8.85
CA LYS A 72 0.43 13.13 8.79
C LYS A 72 0.72 13.69 10.19
N SER A 73 -0.29 13.71 11.05
CA SER A 73 -0.19 14.25 12.41
C SER A 73 0.84 13.49 13.25
N CYS A 74 0.93 12.18 13.06
CA CYS A 74 1.85 11.31 13.81
C CYS A 74 3.30 11.59 13.41
N ILE A 75 3.62 11.56 12.11
CA ILE A 75 5.00 11.75 11.66
C ILE A 75 5.48 13.18 11.85
N VAL A 76 4.63 14.18 11.63
CA VAL A 76 4.97 15.59 11.87
C VAL A 76 5.29 15.82 13.35
N LYS A 77 4.48 15.26 14.27
CA LYS A 77 4.73 15.34 15.72
C LYS A 77 6.04 14.65 16.10
N TYR A 78 6.28 13.45 15.61
CA TYR A 78 7.50 12.70 15.91
C TYR A 78 8.77 13.46 15.48
N LEU A 79 8.74 14.06 14.28
CA LEU A 79 9.90 14.79 13.72
C LEU A 79 10.19 16.14 14.37
N GLN A 80 9.41 16.54 15.37
CA GLN A 80 9.77 17.66 16.25
C GLN A 80 10.99 17.33 17.13
N THR A 81 11.25 16.04 17.38
CA THR A 81 12.30 15.58 18.31
C THR A 81 13.33 14.65 17.66
N SER A 82 13.11 14.23 16.41
CA SER A 82 13.98 13.30 15.69
C SER A 82 14.09 13.65 14.21
N LYS A 83 15.18 13.24 13.57
CA LYS A 83 15.43 13.38 12.12
C LYS A 83 15.52 12.02 11.42
N TYR A 84 15.20 10.93 12.12
CA TYR A 84 15.35 9.56 11.64
C TYR A 84 14.00 8.87 11.55
N CYS A 85 13.80 8.03 10.53
CA CYS A 85 12.56 7.28 10.36
C CYS A 85 12.26 6.40 11.60
N PRO A 86 11.03 6.43 12.16
CA PRO A 86 10.65 5.60 13.30
C PRO A 86 10.77 4.08 13.07
N MET A 87 10.73 3.64 11.81
CA MET A 87 10.68 2.21 11.47
C MET A 87 12.05 1.62 11.13
N CYS A 88 12.86 2.34 10.35
CA CYS A 88 14.14 1.82 9.84
C CYS A 88 15.35 2.65 10.22
N ASN A 89 15.16 3.72 11.00
CA ASN A 89 16.22 4.61 11.44
C ASN A 89 17.04 5.27 10.32
N THR A 90 16.52 5.30 9.08
CA THR A 90 17.12 6.08 7.98
C THR A 90 17.01 7.57 8.30
N LYS A 91 18.11 8.33 8.14
CA LYS A 91 18.08 9.79 8.30
C LYS A 91 17.22 10.38 7.19
N ILE A 92 16.20 11.15 7.56
CA ILE A 92 15.23 11.72 6.62
C ILE A 92 15.80 12.96 5.92
N HIS A 93 16.50 13.81 6.67
CA HIS A 93 17.14 15.02 6.17
C HIS A 93 18.17 15.52 7.20
N GLU A 94 19.19 16.27 6.76
CA GLU A 94 20.25 16.79 7.64
C GLU A 94 19.73 17.80 8.69
N THR A 95 18.93 18.77 8.25
CA THR A 95 18.40 19.85 9.12
C THR A 95 16.88 19.86 9.25
N GLN A 96 16.14 19.76 8.15
CA GLN A 96 14.69 19.94 8.07
C GLN A 96 13.98 18.67 7.56
N PRO A 97 13.66 17.71 8.44
CA PRO A 97 13.06 16.43 8.03
C PRO A 97 11.67 16.55 7.40
N LEU A 98 10.95 17.66 7.65
CA LEU A 98 9.63 17.91 7.05
C LEU A 98 9.67 18.13 5.53
N LEU A 99 10.80 18.51 4.94
CA LEU A 99 10.92 18.73 3.49
C LEU A 99 10.82 17.42 2.68
N ASN A 100 11.19 16.30 3.30
CA ASN A 100 11.21 14.97 2.71
C ASN A 100 9.97 14.13 3.09
N LEU A 101 8.88 14.81 3.45
CA LEU A 101 7.56 14.21 3.62
C LEU A 101 6.68 14.55 2.40
N LYS A 102 5.92 13.57 1.93
CA LYS A 102 4.90 13.76 0.89
C LYS A 102 3.58 13.14 1.32
N LEU A 103 2.49 13.84 1.05
CA LEU A 103 1.16 13.26 1.16
C LEU A 103 1.01 12.15 0.11
N ASP A 104 0.65 10.97 0.57
CA ASP A 104 0.46 9.78 -0.24
C ASP A 104 -1.03 9.57 -0.50
N ARG A 105 -1.55 10.32 -1.46
CA ARG A 105 -2.98 10.30 -1.80
C ARG A 105 -3.43 8.92 -2.26
N VAL A 106 -2.58 8.21 -3.00
CA VAL A 106 -2.88 6.86 -3.50
C VAL A 106 -2.99 5.89 -2.34
N MET A 107 -2.03 5.93 -1.41
CA MET A 107 -2.09 5.09 -0.22
C MET A 107 -3.33 5.41 0.63
N GLN A 108 -3.65 6.70 0.80
CA GLN A 108 -4.86 7.10 1.53
C GLN A 108 -6.14 6.58 0.85
N ASP A 109 -6.24 6.69 -0.48
CA ASP A 109 -7.38 6.19 -1.25
C ASP A 109 -7.51 4.67 -1.13
N ILE A 110 -6.38 3.93 -1.10
CA ILE A 110 -6.38 2.48 -0.85
C ILE A 110 -6.98 2.19 0.53
N VAL A 111 -6.53 2.89 1.58
CA VAL A 111 -7.07 2.69 2.93
C VAL A 111 -8.58 2.96 2.98
N TYR A 112 -9.05 4.06 2.39
CA TYR A 112 -10.48 4.39 2.39
C TYR A 112 -11.35 3.43 1.57
N LYS A 113 -10.82 2.87 0.48
CA LYS A 113 -11.53 1.84 -0.30
C LYS A 113 -11.58 0.49 0.43
N LEU A 114 -10.53 0.17 1.18
CA LEU A 114 -10.44 -1.11 1.88
C LEU A 114 -11.22 -1.12 3.19
N VAL A 115 -11.28 -0.02 3.95
CA VAL A 115 -11.87 0.05 5.30
C VAL A 115 -13.23 0.77 5.27
N PRO A 116 -14.36 0.02 5.36
CA PRO A 116 -15.69 0.63 5.36
C PRO A 116 -15.91 1.58 6.54
N GLY A 117 -16.53 2.73 6.29
CA GLY A 117 -16.92 3.69 7.34
C GLY A 117 -15.76 4.53 7.91
N LEU A 118 -14.56 4.46 7.33
CA LEU A 118 -13.43 5.27 7.79
C LEU A 118 -13.45 6.70 7.23
N GLN A 119 -13.93 6.88 5.99
CA GLN A 119 -14.13 8.19 5.38
C GLN A 119 -15.48 8.77 5.83
N HIS A 120 -15.48 10.07 6.17
CA HIS A 120 -16.69 10.83 6.50
C HIS A 120 -17.28 11.48 5.24
#